data_AF-A0A5D6VYB0-F1
#
_entry.id   AF-A0A5D6VYB0-F1
#
_cell.length_a   1.000
_cell.length_b   1.000
_cell.length_c   1.000
_cell.angle_alpha   90.00
_cell.angle_beta   90.00
_cell.angle_gamma   90.00
#
_symmetry.space_group_name_H-M   'P 1'
#
loop_
_entity.id
_entity.type
_entity.pdbx_description
1 polymer ?
#
loop_
_entity_poly.entity_id
_entity_poly.type
_entity_poly.pdbx_seq_one_letter_code
_entity_poly.pdbx_strand_id
1 'polypeptide(L)'
;MKEKKAFIFFNCDEDKSQKSMNVFYNQEIYRDLKVARKALLTKVEEEQAEGRIHIAEDNVEVVRQAILEGDPTDATPFIQYGAIESFAIV
;
A
#
# COMPACT_ATOMS: atom_id res chain seq x y z
N MET A 1 -8.86 -20.77 -12.08
CA MET A 1 -8.05 -19.63 -12.55
C MET A 1 -7.55 -18.92 -11.31
N LYS A 2 -6.25 -18.59 -11.19
CA LYS A 2 -5.79 -17.75 -10.08
C LYS A 2 -6.50 -16.40 -10.19
N GLU A 3 -7.23 -16.00 -9.16
CA GLU A 3 -7.87 -14.68 -9.12
C GLU A 3 -6.81 -13.61 -9.35
N LYS A 4 -7.06 -12.72 -10.31
CA LYS A 4 -6.15 -11.62 -10.57
C LYS A 4 -6.37 -10.60 -9.46
N LYS A 5 -5.37 -10.40 -8.60
CA LYS A 5 -5.41 -9.36 -7.58
C LYS A 5 -4.84 -8.06 -8.12
N ALA A 6 -5.31 -6.97 -7.56
CA ALA A 6 -4.65 -5.68 -7.61
C ALA A 6 -4.75 -4.99 -6.26
N PHE A 7 -3.94 -3.95 -6.10
CA PHE A 7 -3.71 -3.24 -4.86
C PHE A 7 -3.91 -1.74 -5.09
N ILE A 8 -4.40 -1.05 -4.06
CA ILE A 8 -4.44 0.41 -3.98
C ILE A 8 -3.79 0.80 -2.66
N PHE A 9 -2.95 1.82 -2.71
CA PHE A 9 -2.45 2.51 -1.53
C PHE A 9 -3.41 3.66 -1.20
N PHE A 10 -3.79 3.78 0.07
CA PHE A 10 -4.63 4.83 0.61
C PHE A 10 -3.91 5.60 1.69
N ASN A 11 -3.81 6.93 1.57
CA ASN A 11 -3.64 7.78 2.74
C ASN A 11 -4.94 7.76 3.56
N CYS A 12 -4.83 7.57 4.88
CA CYS A 12 -5.98 7.46 5.79
C CYS A 12 -5.67 8.04 7.18
N ASP A 13 -6.67 8.08 8.06
CA ASP A 13 -6.50 8.42 9.48
C ASP A 13 -5.85 7.27 10.27
N GLU A 14 -5.51 7.50 11.54
CA GLU A 14 -4.91 6.47 12.41
C GLU A 14 -5.79 5.22 12.55
N ASP A 15 -7.11 5.42 12.57
CA ASP A 15 -8.12 4.36 12.68
C ASP A 15 -8.31 3.58 11.38
N LYS A 16 -7.63 3.98 10.29
CA LYS A 16 -7.77 3.39 8.94
C LYS A 16 -9.24 3.31 8.53
N SER A 17 -10.00 4.35 8.88
CA SER A 17 -11.44 4.37 8.69
C SER A 17 -11.77 4.38 7.19
N GLN A 18 -12.76 3.60 6.78
CA GLN A 18 -13.18 3.58 5.35
C GLN A 18 -13.61 4.97 4.85
N LYS A 19 -13.99 5.88 5.75
CA LYS A 19 -14.36 7.26 5.42
C LYS A 19 -13.13 8.12 5.10
N SER A 20 -11.96 7.80 5.67
CA SER A 20 -10.70 8.51 5.42
C SER A 20 -9.92 7.91 4.24
N MET A 21 -10.16 6.63 3.90
CA MET A 21 -9.67 5.97 2.68
C MET A 21 -10.32 6.56 1.43
N ASN A 22 -9.89 7.76 1.05
CA ASN A 22 -10.56 8.52 0.00
C ASN A 22 -10.12 8.05 -1.39
N VAL A 23 -10.94 7.21 -2.03
CA VAL A 23 -10.74 6.72 -3.41
C VAL A 23 -10.56 7.87 -4.42
N PHE A 24 -11.11 9.06 -4.16
CA PHE A 24 -10.96 10.19 -5.08
C PHE A 24 -9.53 10.76 -5.14
N TYR A 25 -8.75 10.60 -4.07
CA TYR A 25 -7.33 10.99 -4.02
C TYR A 25 -6.38 9.83 -4.37
N ASN A 26 -6.86 8.59 -4.31
CA ASN A 26 -6.07 7.39 -4.55
C ASN A 26 -6.47 6.78 -5.91
N GLN A 27 -5.91 7.34 -6.98
CA GLN A 27 -6.30 7.05 -8.37
C GLN A 27 -5.50 5.93 -9.03
N GLU A 28 -4.56 5.31 -8.31
CA GLU A 28 -3.62 4.34 -8.89
C GLU A 28 -3.91 2.91 -8.45
N ILE A 29 -4.07 2.05 -9.44
CA ILE A 29 -4.30 0.61 -9.27
C ILE A 29 -3.04 -0.14 -9.66
N TYR A 30 -2.47 -0.84 -8.69
CA TYR A 30 -1.27 -1.65 -8.86
C TYR A 30 -1.66 -3.11 -9.05
N ARG A 31 -1.62 -3.61 -10.28
CA ARG A 31 -1.86 -5.03 -10.56
C ARG A 31 -0.82 -5.90 -9.85
N ASP A 32 -1.15 -7.16 -9.58
CA ASP A 32 -0.20 -8.13 -9.01
C ASP A 32 0.87 -8.57 -10.03
N LEU A 33 1.72 -7.62 -10.42
CA LEU A 33 2.83 -7.76 -11.36
C LEU A 33 4.08 -7.16 -10.71
N LYS A 34 5.25 -7.75 -10.96
CA LYS A 34 6.52 -7.28 -10.37
C LYS A 34 6.79 -5.78 -10.62
N VAL A 35 6.45 -5.28 -11.81
CA VAL A 35 6.64 -3.86 -12.16
C VAL A 35 5.68 -2.96 -11.37
N ALA A 36 4.41 -3.36 -11.23
CA ALA A 36 3.42 -2.60 -10.49
C ALA A 36 3.68 -2.64 -8.97
N ARG A 37 4.19 -3.76 -8.43
CA ARG A 37 4.65 -3.84 -7.03
C ARG A 37 5.81 -2.88 -6.74
N LYS A 38 6.74 -2.72 -7.68
CA LYS A 38 7.81 -1.71 -7.54
C LYS A 38 7.24 -0.29 -7.54
N ALA A 39 6.28 0.00 -8.42
CA ALA A 39 5.62 1.31 -8.43
C ALA A 39 4.84 1.57 -7.13
N LEU A 40 4.16 0.55 -6.58
CA LEU A 40 3.51 0.63 -5.27
C LEU A 40 4.51 0.93 -4.15
N LEU A 41 5.66 0.26 -4.13
CA LEU A 41 6.72 0.55 -3.16
C LEU A 41 7.23 1.98 -3.30
N THR A 42 7.52 2.44 -4.52
CA THR A 42 7.95 3.82 -4.78
C THR A 42 6.92 4.83 -4.27
N LYS A 43 5.62 4.56 -4.48
CA LYS A 43 4.56 5.41 -3.94
C LYS A 43 4.58 5.48 -2.41
N VAL A 44 4.77 4.34 -1.73
CA VAL A 44 4.88 4.30 -0.26
C VAL A 44 6.12 5.09 0.20
N GLU A 45 7.27 4.91 -0.46
CA GLU A 45 8.51 5.64 -0.14
C GLU A 45 8.36 7.16 -0.34
N GLU A 46 7.68 7.60 -1.41
CA GLU A 46 7.39 9.01 -1.68
C GLU A 46 6.49 9.61 -0.59
N GLU A 47 5.40 8.92 -0.23
CA GLU A 47 4.48 9.40 0.81
C GLU A 47 5.16 9.46 2.19
N GLN A 48 6.11 8.55 2.46
CA GLN A 48 6.93 8.59 3.68
C GLN A 48 7.93 9.76 3.63
N ALA A 49 8.60 9.99 2.50
CA ALA A 49 9.54 11.09 2.32
C ALA A 49 8.86 12.46 2.43
N GLU A 50 7.61 12.56 2.00
CA GLU A 50 6.77 13.75 2.17
C GLU A 50 6.19 13.91 3.59
N GLY A 51 6.42 12.94 4.48
CA GLY A 51 5.94 12.95 5.86
C GLY A 51 4.43 12.75 6.00
N ARG A 52 3.75 12.27 4.95
CA ARG A 52 2.30 12.02 4.94
C ARG A 52 1.94 10.69 5.59
N ILE A 53 2.86 9.74 5.57
CA ILE A 53 2.77 8.49 6.32
C ILE A 53 3.99 8.31 7.23
N HIS A 54 3.84 7.44 8.22
CA HIS A 54 4.94 7.10 9.11
C HIS A 54 5.14 5.58 9.16
N ILE A 55 6.39 5.15 8.96
CA ILE A 55 6.83 3.77 9.09
C ILE A 55 8.02 3.80 10.03
N ALA A 56 7.98 3.00 11.09
CA ALA A 56 9.12 2.88 12.01
C ALA A 56 10.33 2.32 11.26
N GLU A 57 11.54 2.81 11.56
CA GLU A 57 12.77 2.44 10.84
C GLU A 57 12.99 0.92 10.81
N ASP A 58 12.70 0.23 11.91
CA ASP A 58 12.79 -1.23 12.04
C ASP A 58 11.83 -2.00 11.11
N ASN A 59 10.76 -1.35 10.66
CA ASN A 59 9.71 -1.96 9.83
C ASN A 59 9.83 -1.59 8.34
N VAL A 60 10.73 -0.69 7.95
CA VAL A 60 10.88 -0.27 6.54
C VAL A 60 11.20 -1.46 5.64
N GLU A 61 12.15 -2.31 6.04
CA GLU A 61 12.49 -3.50 5.24
C GLU A 61 11.36 -4.54 5.26
N VAL A 62 10.59 -4.64 6.35
CA VAL A 62 9.42 -5.53 6.43
C VAL A 62 8.34 -5.11 5.43
N VAL A 63 8.03 -3.81 5.36
CA VAL A 63 7.10 -3.23 4.37
C VAL A 63 7.59 -3.49 2.94
N ARG A 64 8.89 -3.27 2.69
CA ARG A 64 9.50 -3.50 1.39
C ARG A 64 9.40 -4.96 0.94
N GLN A 65 9.70 -5.91 1.83
CA GLN A 65 9.59 -7.35 1.54
C GLN A 65 8.13 -7.76 1.29
N ALA A 66 7.18 -7.27 2.10
CA ALA A 66 5.76 -7.55 1.92
C ALA A 66 5.26 -7.09 0.54
N ILE A 67 5.65 -5.89 0.10
CA ILE A 67 5.22 -5.34 -1.19
C ILE A 67 5.88 -6.08 -2.37
N LEU A 68 7.19 -6.33 -2.31
CA LEU A 68 7.93 -6.87 -3.45
C LEU A 68 7.78 -8.40 -3.62
N GLU A 69 7.86 -9.14 -2.52
CA GLU A 69 7.97 -10.60 -2.53
C GLU A 69 6.79 -11.30 -1.80
N GLY A 70 6.10 -10.60 -0.89
CA GLY A 70 4.99 -11.13 -0.08
C GLY A 70 3.57 -10.75 -0.56
N ASP A 71 2.63 -10.60 0.36
CA ASP A 71 1.34 -9.93 0.09
C ASP A 71 1.45 -8.44 0.48
N PRO A 72 1.26 -7.49 -0.46
CA PRO A 72 1.31 -6.07 -0.15
C PRO A 72 0.37 -5.62 0.96
N THR A 73 -0.73 -6.34 1.23
CA THR A 73 -1.63 -5.98 2.35
C THR A 73 -1.00 -6.23 3.72
N ASP A 74 0.00 -7.11 3.82
CA ASP A 74 0.72 -7.38 5.07
C ASP A 74 1.58 -6.18 5.50
N ALA A 75 1.80 -5.20 4.63
CA ALA A 75 2.50 -3.96 4.96
C ALA A 75 1.63 -2.98 5.77
N THR A 76 0.29 -3.05 5.63
CA THR A 76 -0.67 -2.10 6.24
C THR A 76 -0.51 -1.91 7.75
N PRO A 77 -0.27 -2.93 8.59
CA PRO A 77 -0.08 -2.74 10.03
C PRO A 77 1.15 -1.89 10.39
N PHE A 78 2.15 -1.86 9.51
CA PHE A 78 3.42 -1.14 9.74
C PHE A 78 3.41 0.29 9.22
N ILE A 79 2.36 0.67 8.49
CA ILE A 79 2.17 2.00 7.94
C ILE A 79 1.14 2.75 8.80
N GLN A 80 1.55 3.87 9.36
CA GLN A 80 0.66 4.84 10.01
C GLN A 80 0.19 5.86 8.98
N TYR A 81 -1.09 6.24 9.07
CA TYR A 81 -1.77 7.13 8.12
C TYR A 81 -1.79 6.61 6.68
N GLY A 82 -1.55 5.31 6.49
CA GLY A 82 -1.54 4.65 5.20
C GLY A 82 -2.02 3.20 5.29
N ALA A 83 -2.64 2.72 4.22
CA ALA A 83 -3.11 1.35 4.10
C ALA A 83 -2.98 0.85 2.66
N ILE A 84 -2.68 -0.44 2.51
CA ILE A 84 -2.70 -1.14 1.23
C ILE A 84 -3.84 -2.13 1.26
N GLU A 85 -4.80 -1.96 0.36
CA GLU A 85 -5.95 -2.85 0.21
C GLU A 85 -5.87 -3.63 -1.09
N SER A 86 -6.40 -4.85 -1.07
CA SER A 86 -6.46 -5.71 -2.26
C SER A 86 -7.88 -5.87 -2.79
N PHE A 87 -8.01 -6.05 -4.10
CA PHE A 87 -9.29 -6.32 -4.76
C PHE A 87 -9.10 -7.30 -5.91
N ALA A 88 -10.13 -8.11 -6.13
CA ALA A 88 -10.19 -9.03 -7.26
C ALA A 88 -10.53 -8.25 -8.54
N ILE A 89 -9.75 -8.50 -9.59
CA ILE A 89 -10.04 -8.07 -10.96
C ILE A 89 -10.73 -9.23 -11.66
N VAL A 90 -12.01 -9.02 -12.00
CA VAL A 90 -12.84 -9.94 -12.81
C VAL A 90 -12.52 -9.77 -14.29
#